data_AF-A0A844KM45-F1
#
_entry.id   AF-A0A844KM45-F1
#
_cell.length_a   1.000
_cell.length_b   1.000
_cell.length_c   1.000
_cell.angle_alpha   90.00
_cell.angle_beta   90.00
_cell.angle_gamma   90.00
#
_symmetry.space_group_name_H-M   'P 1'
#
loop_
_entity.id
_entity.type
_entity.pdbx_description
1 polymer ?
#
loop_
_entity_poly.entity_id
_entity_poly.type
_entity_poly.pdbx_seq_one_letter_code
_entity_poly.pdbx_strand_id
1 'polypeptide(L)'
;MAIIKFMWCEIIKQILADMRQPLQYVPWALIIVVLGLVVTIVLSEKKDGKKASVRFFRILFAIYILVVIQITFFSREPGSRNGCMNLELFSTWGYSVVTHAFFIENILMTVPFGILAPLCFRRLRPMWKCVVLGGVCSVLTELSQYVTKRGYCEVDDMLTNTIGVLCGCILLWLIELIIKQRRKK
;
A
#
# COMPACT_ATOMS: atom_id res chain seq x y z
N MET A 1 7.58 9.76 30.10
CA MET A 1 8.52 9.58 28.97
C MET A 1 8.95 8.11 28.78
N ALA A 2 9.28 7.36 29.83
CA ALA A 2 9.68 5.95 29.72
C ALA A 2 8.56 5.00 29.21
N ILE A 3 7.33 5.17 29.69
CA ILE A 3 6.17 4.35 29.27
C ILE A 3 5.87 4.51 27.78
N ILE A 4 5.88 5.76 27.28
CA ILE A 4 5.68 6.06 25.85
C ILE A 4 6.76 5.39 25.00
N LYS A 5 8.04 5.49 25.42
CA LYS A 5 9.16 4.86 24.71
C LYS A 5 9.05 3.33 24.68
N PHE A 6 8.62 2.74 25.80
CA PHE A 6 8.38 1.30 25.90
C PHE A 6 7.26 0.87 24.94
N MET A 7 6.15 1.59 24.93
CA MET A 7 5.01 1.31 24.06
C MET A 7 5.39 1.36 22.57
N TRP A 8 6.13 2.39 22.14
CA TRP A 8 6.64 2.48 20.76
C TRP A 8 7.57 1.32 20.40
N CYS A 9 8.40 0.85 21.34
CA CYS A 9 9.27 -0.29 21.12
C CYS A 9 8.46 -1.57 20.83
N GLU A 10 7.40 -1.82 21.60
CA GLU A 10 6.54 -2.98 21.40
C GLU A 10 5.73 -2.90 20.11
N ILE A 11 5.24 -1.71 19.72
CA ILE A 11 4.58 -1.49 18.43
C ILE A 11 5.54 -1.85 17.28
N ILE A 12 6.78 -1.35 17.32
CA ILE A 12 7.77 -1.64 16.28
C ILE A 12 8.09 -3.14 16.21
N LYS A 13 8.25 -3.81 17.36
CA LYS A 13 8.47 -5.26 17.41
C LYS A 13 7.32 -6.03 16.79
N GLN A 14 6.08 -5.64 17.07
CA GLN A 14 4.89 -6.25 16.49
C GLN A 14 4.89 -6.11 14.97
N ILE A 15 5.08 -4.89 14.46
CA ILE A 15 5.17 -4.64 13.01
C ILE A 15 6.28 -5.49 12.38
N LEU A 16 7.46 -5.56 13.00
CA LEU A 16 8.57 -6.37 12.47
C LEU A 16 8.26 -7.87 12.48
N ALA A 17 7.49 -8.36 13.45
CA ALA A 17 7.05 -9.75 13.50
C ALA A 17 6.06 -10.04 12.36
N ASP A 18 5.08 -9.16 12.15
CA ASP A 18 4.05 -9.30 11.12
C ASP A 18 4.64 -9.18 9.69
N MET A 19 5.71 -8.40 9.52
CA MET A 19 6.44 -8.29 8.25
C MET A 19 7.17 -9.57 7.82
N ARG A 20 7.36 -10.56 8.70
CA ARG A 20 8.04 -11.82 8.34
C ARG A 20 7.33 -12.58 7.23
N GLN A 21 6.01 -12.62 7.24
CA GLN A 21 5.24 -13.33 6.23
C GLN A 21 5.31 -12.63 4.85
N PRO A 22 5.06 -11.31 4.73
CA PRO A 22 5.32 -10.53 3.50
C PRO A 22 6.74 -10.70 2.95
N LEU A 23 7.76 -10.72 3.82
CA LEU A 23 9.17 -10.87 3.44
C LEU A 23 9.47 -12.17 2.68
N GLN A 24 8.72 -13.25 2.94
CA GLN A 24 8.88 -14.51 2.21
C GLN A 24 8.49 -14.41 0.73
N TYR A 25 7.64 -13.45 0.37
CA TYR A 25 7.22 -13.23 -1.02
C TYR A 25 8.17 -12.29 -1.79
N VAL A 26 9.07 -11.57 -1.09
CA VAL A 26 9.98 -10.60 -1.70
C VAL A 26 10.91 -11.23 -2.76
N PRO A 27 11.53 -12.42 -2.55
CA PRO A 27 12.38 -13.03 -3.57
C PRO A 27 11.63 -13.30 -4.87
N TRP A 28 10.41 -13.80 -4.78
CA TRP A 28 9.55 -14.07 -5.95
C TRP A 28 9.13 -12.77 -6.65
N ALA A 29 8.76 -11.74 -5.88
CA ALA A 29 8.45 -10.42 -6.42
C ALA A 29 9.65 -9.84 -7.18
N LEU A 30 10.86 -9.93 -6.64
CA LEU A 30 12.10 -9.47 -7.29
C LEU A 30 12.36 -10.18 -8.61
N ILE A 31 12.18 -11.51 -8.67
CA ILE A 31 12.32 -12.27 -9.92
C ILE A 31 11.36 -11.74 -10.98
N ILE A 32 10.09 -11.51 -10.63
CA ILE A 32 9.08 -10.97 -11.57
C ILE A 32 9.44 -9.54 -12.00
N VAL A 33 9.93 -8.69 -11.09
CA VAL A 33 10.41 -7.33 -11.43
C VAL A 33 11.55 -7.39 -12.44
N VAL A 34 12.54 -8.24 -12.20
CA VAL A 34 13.71 -8.39 -13.08
C VAL A 34 13.29 -8.92 -14.45
N LEU A 35 12.45 -9.94 -14.50
CA LEU A 35 11.91 -10.44 -15.77
C LEU A 35 11.12 -9.37 -16.52
N GLY A 36 10.26 -8.63 -15.82
CA GLY A 36 9.50 -7.52 -16.41
C GLY A 36 10.38 -6.37 -16.91
N LEU A 37 11.47 -6.07 -16.21
CA LEU A 37 12.50 -5.13 -16.64
C LEU A 37 13.19 -5.61 -17.91
N VAL A 38 13.63 -6.87 -17.96
CA VAL A 38 14.28 -7.47 -19.13
C VAL A 38 13.33 -7.43 -20.33
N VAL A 39 12.09 -7.86 -20.17
CA VAL A 39 11.05 -7.79 -21.23
C VAL A 39 10.84 -6.34 -21.67
N THR A 40 10.78 -5.39 -20.74
CA THR A 40 10.61 -3.98 -21.09
C THR A 40 11.80 -3.47 -21.89
N ILE A 41 13.04 -3.82 -21.52
CA ILE A 41 14.26 -3.41 -22.23
C ILE A 41 14.30 -4.02 -23.63
N VAL A 42 14.03 -5.34 -23.76
CA VAL A 42 14.03 -6.07 -25.03
C VAL A 42 12.95 -5.54 -25.98
N LEU A 43 11.75 -5.25 -25.46
CA LEU A 43 10.63 -4.70 -26.24
C LEU A 43 10.68 -3.16 -26.37
N SER A 44 11.69 -2.50 -25.82
CA SER A 44 11.84 -1.05 -25.99
C SER A 44 12.73 -0.79 -27.19
N GLU A 45 12.12 -0.44 -28.31
CA GLU A 45 12.85 0.19 -29.40
C GLU A 45 13.54 1.47 -28.87
N LYS A 46 14.82 1.67 -29.23
CA LYS A 46 15.70 2.75 -28.75
C LYS A 46 15.12 4.17 -28.85
N LYS A 47 14.00 4.38 -29.55
CA LYS A 47 13.32 5.67 -29.75
C LYS A 47 12.30 6.05 -28.67
N ASP A 48 11.89 5.15 -27.77
CA ASP A 48 10.66 5.31 -26.97
C ASP A 48 10.85 5.28 -25.44
N GLY A 49 11.93 5.89 -24.91
CA GLY A 49 12.29 5.83 -23.48
C GLY A 49 11.21 6.30 -22.48
N LYS A 50 10.33 7.24 -22.85
CA LYS A 50 9.17 7.62 -22.03
C LYS A 50 8.15 6.47 -21.91
N LYS A 51 7.91 5.72 -22.97
CA LYS A 51 7.01 4.56 -22.95
C LYS A 51 7.61 3.41 -22.14
N ALA A 52 8.93 3.21 -22.21
CA ALA A 52 9.65 2.23 -21.42
C ALA A 52 9.52 2.49 -19.90
N SER A 53 9.71 3.74 -19.47
CA SER A 53 9.56 4.13 -18.06
C SER A 53 8.14 3.89 -17.53
N VAL A 54 7.11 4.21 -18.32
CA VAL A 54 5.71 3.94 -17.93
C VAL A 54 5.43 2.44 -17.84
N ARG A 55 5.96 1.62 -18.77
CA ARG A 55 5.84 0.15 -18.70
C ARG A 55 6.46 -0.40 -17.41
N PHE A 56 7.64 0.07 -17.04
CA PHE A 56 8.31 -0.31 -15.81
C PHE A 56 7.43 -0.03 -14.56
N PHE A 57 6.92 1.20 -14.42
CA PHE A 57 6.05 1.52 -13.28
C PHE A 57 4.77 0.70 -13.25
N ARG A 58 4.19 0.36 -14.41
CA ARG A 58 3.01 -0.51 -14.48
C ARG A 58 3.29 -1.93 -14.00
N ILE A 59 4.45 -2.48 -14.35
CA ILE A 59 4.89 -3.80 -13.87
C ILE A 59 5.08 -3.76 -12.35
N LEU A 60 5.78 -2.75 -11.83
CA LEU A 60 5.92 -2.56 -10.38
C LEU A 60 4.57 -2.44 -9.68
N PHE A 61 3.65 -1.67 -10.25
CA PHE A 61 2.31 -1.50 -9.69
C PHE A 61 1.51 -2.81 -9.72
N ALA A 62 1.60 -3.61 -10.78
CA ALA A 62 0.94 -4.91 -10.84
C ALA A 62 1.48 -5.87 -9.76
N ILE A 63 2.80 -5.93 -9.59
CA ILE A 63 3.43 -6.77 -8.55
C ILE A 63 3.01 -6.29 -7.16
N TYR A 64 3.01 -4.98 -6.93
CA TYR A 64 2.50 -4.38 -5.69
C TYR A 64 1.06 -4.81 -5.40
N ILE A 65 0.15 -4.69 -6.38
CA ILE A 65 -1.25 -5.10 -6.21
C ILE A 65 -1.36 -6.60 -5.90
N LEU A 66 -0.58 -7.45 -6.57
CA LEU A 66 -0.56 -8.89 -6.27
C LEU A 66 -0.10 -9.18 -4.84
N VAL A 67 0.92 -8.49 -4.34
CA VAL A 67 1.40 -8.62 -2.96
C VAL A 67 0.32 -8.15 -1.97
N VAL A 68 -0.33 -7.02 -2.22
CA VAL A 68 -1.42 -6.52 -1.38
C VAL A 68 -2.58 -7.51 -1.34
N ILE A 69 -3.00 -8.06 -2.49
CA ILE A 69 -4.05 -9.08 -2.55
C ILE A 69 -3.64 -10.34 -1.78
N GLN A 70 -2.39 -10.79 -1.92
CA GLN A 70 -1.86 -11.94 -1.19
C GLN A 70 -1.96 -11.74 0.32
N ILE A 71 -1.49 -10.59 0.83
CA ILE A 71 -1.48 -10.27 2.26
C ILE A 71 -2.91 -10.09 2.79
N THR A 72 -3.78 -9.38 2.06
CA THR A 72 -5.13 -9.03 2.52
C THR A 72 -6.12 -10.19 2.43
N PHE A 73 -6.00 -11.06 1.43
CA PHE A 73 -6.93 -12.18 1.22
C PHE A 73 -6.32 -13.53 1.58
N PHE A 74 -5.17 -13.88 1.01
CA PHE A 74 -4.67 -15.26 1.05
C PHE A 74 -3.94 -15.60 2.34
N SER A 75 -3.44 -14.60 3.08
CA SER A 75 -2.91 -14.80 4.42
C SER A 75 -4.00 -14.97 5.51
N ARG A 76 -5.29 -14.77 5.17
CA ARG A 76 -6.42 -14.91 6.10
C ARG A 76 -7.31 -16.07 5.67
N GLU A 77 -7.47 -17.07 6.54
CA GLU A 77 -8.32 -18.23 6.25
C GLU A 77 -9.81 -17.83 6.11
N PRO A 78 -10.52 -18.30 5.06
CA PRO A 78 -11.96 -18.04 4.91
C PRO A 78 -12.76 -18.58 6.10
N GLY A 79 -13.64 -17.75 6.68
CA GLY A 79 -14.45 -18.13 7.84
C GLY A 79 -13.73 -18.03 9.19
N SER A 80 -12.48 -17.55 9.22
CA SER A 80 -11.72 -17.33 10.45
C SER A 80 -12.34 -16.26 11.37
N ARG A 81 -13.16 -15.35 10.82
CA ARG A 81 -13.83 -14.27 11.57
C ARG A 81 -15.32 -14.27 11.26
N ASN A 82 -16.15 -13.95 12.26
CA ASN A 82 -17.61 -13.98 12.18
C ASN A 82 -18.24 -12.85 11.32
N GLY A 83 -17.46 -12.14 10.49
CA GLY A 83 -17.99 -11.10 9.61
C GLY A 83 -18.74 -10.01 10.38
N CYS A 84 -18.13 -9.46 11.43
CA CYS A 84 -18.70 -8.30 12.12
C CYS A 84 -18.39 -7.02 11.34
N MET A 85 -19.35 -6.11 11.23
CA MET A 85 -19.13 -4.75 10.74
C MET A 85 -18.86 -3.85 11.94
N ASN A 86 -17.75 -3.12 11.91
CA ASN A 86 -17.46 -2.09 12.88
C ASN A 86 -17.43 -0.73 12.15
N LEU A 87 -18.54 0.00 12.27
CA LEU A 87 -18.72 1.29 11.62
C LEU A 87 -18.40 2.47 12.54
N GLU A 88 -18.06 2.21 13.80
CA GLU A 88 -17.69 3.26 14.74
C GLU A 88 -16.26 3.74 14.45
N LEU A 89 -16.13 5.03 14.13
CA LEU A 89 -14.86 5.68 13.86
C LEU A 89 -14.03 5.77 15.15
N PHE A 90 -12.76 5.37 15.06
CA PHE A 90 -11.77 5.26 16.13
C PHE A 90 -12.13 4.26 17.24
N SER A 91 -13.05 3.35 16.98
CA SER A 91 -13.45 2.32 17.95
C SER A 91 -12.41 1.23 18.14
N THR A 92 -11.43 1.11 17.24
CA THR A 92 -10.32 0.16 17.38
C THR A 92 -9.02 0.84 17.83
N TRP A 93 -8.96 2.17 17.81
CA TRP A 93 -7.79 2.94 18.20
C TRP A 93 -7.63 3.00 19.72
N GLY A 94 -6.43 2.73 20.23
CA GLY A 94 -6.11 2.95 21.66
C GLY A 94 -6.23 1.73 22.58
N TYR A 95 -6.77 0.60 22.12
CA TYR A 95 -7.06 -0.55 22.99
C TYR A 95 -5.83 -1.41 23.31
N SER A 96 -4.86 -1.52 22.38
CA SER A 96 -3.70 -2.41 22.54
C SER A 96 -2.51 -2.02 21.66
N VAL A 97 -1.31 -2.51 21.98
CA VAL A 97 -0.12 -2.37 21.11
C VAL A 97 -0.39 -2.92 19.69
N VAL A 98 -1.15 -4.02 19.61
CA VAL A 98 -1.48 -4.70 18.35
C VAL A 98 -2.38 -3.84 17.45
N THR A 99 -3.39 -3.18 18.01
CA THR A 99 -4.30 -2.31 17.23
C THR A 99 -3.58 -1.08 16.67
N HIS A 100 -2.62 -0.50 17.43
CA HIS A 100 -1.77 0.57 16.92
C HIS A 100 -0.85 0.10 15.79
N ALA A 101 -0.31 -1.12 15.88
CA ALA A 101 0.49 -1.71 14.82
C ALA A 101 -0.32 -1.87 13.52
N PHE A 102 -1.52 -2.45 13.59
CA PHE A 102 -2.41 -2.62 12.43
C PHE A 102 -2.76 -1.29 11.75
N PHE A 103 -3.04 -0.25 12.53
CA PHE A 103 -3.31 1.09 11.99
C PHE A 103 -2.13 1.63 11.18
N ILE A 104 -0.91 1.48 11.70
CA ILE A 104 0.32 1.90 11.02
C ILE A 104 0.57 1.04 9.77
N GLU A 105 0.35 -0.27 9.86
CA GLU A 105 0.52 -1.21 8.75
C GLU A 105 -0.41 -0.89 7.57
N ASN A 106 -1.67 -0.55 7.83
CA ASN A 106 -2.64 -0.14 6.80
C ASN A 106 -2.17 1.13 6.06
N ILE A 107 -1.66 2.13 6.80
CA ILE A 107 -1.05 3.32 6.21
C ILE A 107 0.15 2.92 5.34
N LEU A 108 1.10 2.16 5.89
CA LEU A 108 2.33 1.77 5.19
C LEU A 108 2.04 0.94 3.92
N MET A 109 1.06 0.04 3.98
CA MET A 109 0.66 -0.81 2.87
C MET A 109 0.15 0.01 1.67
N THR A 110 -0.49 1.14 1.91
CA THR A 110 -1.15 1.95 0.88
C THR A 110 -0.34 3.15 0.39
N VAL A 111 0.76 3.51 1.07
CA VAL A 111 1.74 4.51 0.59
C VAL A 111 2.23 4.22 -0.84
N PRO A 112 2.65 2.98 -1.19
CA PRO A 112 3.08 2.69 -2.55
C PRO A 112 2.00 2.93 -3.61
N PHE A 113 0.72 2.76 -3.30
CA PHE A 113 -0.38 3.09 -4.22
C PHE A 113 -0.37 4.58 -4.58
N GLY A 114 -0.25 5.46 -3.58
CA GLY A 114 -0.19 6.91 -3.78
C GLY A 114 1.01 7.39 -4.61
N ILE A 115 2.09 6.61 -4.67
CA ILE A 115 3.27 6.89 -5.47
C ILE A 115 3.14 6.29 -6.88
N LEU A 116 2.80 5.02 -6.98
CA LEU A 116 2.85 4.26 -8.22
C LEU A 116 1.67 4.58 -9.15
N ALA A 117 0.46 4.79 -8.61
CA ALA A 117 -0.72 5.01 -9.44
C ALA A 117 -0.63 6.29 -10.31
N PRO A 118 -0.17 7.46 -9.80
CA PRO A 118 0.05 8.66 -10.62
C PRO A 118 1.20 8.52 -11.65
N LEU A 119 2.17 7.63 -11.39
CA LEU A 119 3.26 7.31 -12.32
C LEU A 119 2.80 6.39 -13.46
N CYS A 120 1.88 5.48 -13.18
CA CYS A 120 1.28 4.56 -14.17
C CYS A 120 0.20 5.21 -15.03
N PHE A 121 -0.64 6.05 -14.41
CA PHE A 121 -1.83 6.61 -15.01
C PHE A 121 -1.83 8.13 -14.91
N ARG A 122 -1.66 8.79 -16.07
CA ARG A 122 -1.64 10.26 -16.15
C ARG A 122 -2.92 10.92 -15.60
N ARG A 123 -4.07 10.22 -15.66
CA ARG A 123 -5.35 10.70 -15.12
C ARG A 123 -5.36 10.80 -13.59
N LEU A 124 -4.48 10.08 -12.89
CA LEU A 124 -4.35 10.08 -11.42
C LEU A 124 -3.27 11.04 -10.92
N ARG A 125 -2.66 11.84 -11.81
CA ARG A 125 -1.69 12.90 -11.44
C ARG A 125 -2.27 13.93 -10.47
N PRO A 126 -3.53 14.37 -10.59
CA PRO A 126 -4.14 15.19 -9.55
C PRO A 126 -4.31 14.37 -8.26
N MET A 127 -3.69 14.82 -7.17
CA MET A 127 -3.66 14.13 -5.88
C MET A 127 -5.05 13.66 -5.42
N TRP A 128 -6.05 14.53 -5.49
CA TRP A 128 -7.42 14.19 -5.09
C TRP A 128 -8.01 13.00 -5.86
N LYS A 129 -7.69 12.83 -7.15
CA LYS A 129 -8.17 11.68 -7.94
C LYS A 129 -7.50 10.39 -7.50
N CYS A 130 -6.22 10.45 -7.17
CA CYS A 130 -5.49 9.30 -6.64
C CYS A 130 -6.02 8.90 -5.25
N VAL A 131 -6.27 9.88 -4.38
CA VAL A 131 -6.81 9.67 -3.04
C VAL A 131 -8.23 9.10 -3.11
N VAL A 132 -9.11 9.65 -3.96
CA VAL A 132 -10.47 9.12 -4.15
C VAL A 132 -10.44 7.69 -4.67
N LEU A 133 -9.62 7.39 -5.70
CA LEU A 133 -9.50 6.03 -6.20
C LEU A 133 -8.96 5.08 -5.12
N GLY A 134 -7.95 5.52 -4.38
CA GLY A 134 -7.38 4.75 -3.27
C GLY A 134 -8.39 4.47 -2.16
N GLY A 135 -9.19 5.46 -1.79
CA GLY A 135 -10.28 5.30 -0.82
C GLY A 135 -11.37 4.34 -1.32
N VAL A 136 -11.77 4.45 -2.59
CA VAL A 136 -12.69 3.48 -3.20
C VAL A 136 -12.10 2.06 -3.18
N CYS A 137 -10.82 1.90 -3.55
CA CYS A 137 -10.14 0.62 -3.45
C CYS A 137 -10.13 0.08 -2.01
N SER A 138 -9.91 0.94 -1.02
CA SER A 138 -9.93 0.54 0.39
C SER A 138 -11.32 0.09 0.85
N VAL A 139 -12.40 0.76 0.41
CA VAL A 139 -13.76 0.32 0.71
C VAL A 139 -14.02 -1.05 0.06
N LEU A 140 -13.55 -1.25 -1.17
CA LEU A 140 -13.72 -2.52 -1.88
C LEU A 140 -12.94 -3.66 -1.23
N THR A 141 -11.74 -3.42 -0.68
CA THR A 141 -10.99 -4.46 0.03
C THR A 141 -11.70 -4.92 1.29
N GLU A 142 -12.15 -3.97 2.12
CA GLU A 142 -12.90 -4.25 3.34
C GLU A 142 -14.22 -4.98 3.05
N LEU A 143 -14.98 -4.49 2.06
CA LEU A 143 -16.24 -5.11 1.64
C LEU A 143 -16.02 -6.54 1.12
N SER A 144 -14.96 -6.76 0.36
CA SER A 144 -14.62 -8.08 -0.15
C SER A 144 -14.20 -9.03 0.98
N GLN A 145 -13.44 -8.56 1.97
CA GLN A 145 -13.08 -9.35 3.15
C GLN A 145 -14.29 -9.68 4.02
N TYR A 146 -15.25 -8.75 4.12
CA TYR A 146 -16.53 -8.97 4.79
C TYR A 146 -17.35 -10.06 4.11
N VAL A 147 -17.59 -9.94 2.79
CA VAL A 147 -18.36 -10.91 2.01
C VAL A 147 -17.72 -12.31 2.03
N THR A 148 -16.39 -12.36 1.99
CA THR A 148 -15.63 -13.63 2.05
C THR A 148 -15.43 -14.18 3.46
N LYS A 149 -15.96 -13.50 4.50
CA LYS A 149 -15.80 -13.85 5.93
C LYS A 149 -14.33 -14.02 6.35
N ARG A 150 -13.43 -13.22 5.75
CA ARG A 150 -11.99 -13.22 6.03
C ARG A 150 -11.57 -12.11 6.98
N GLY A 151 -12.42 -11.11 7.19
CA GLY A 151 -12.10 -9.90 7.94
C GLY A 151 -13.32 -9.29 8.64
N TYR A 152 -13.03 -8.30 9.47
CA TYR A 152 -14.02 -7.33 9.92
C TYR A 152 -14.12 -6.24 8.85
N CYS A 153 -15.29 -5.63 8.67
CA CYS A 153 -15.42 -4.43 7.83
C CYS A 153 -15.21 -3.23 8.76
N GLU A 154 -14.01 -2.64 8.76
CA GLU A 154 -13.64 -1.60 9.73
C GLU A 154 -13.48 -0.25 9.04
N VAL A 155 -14.24 0.75 9.49
CA VAL A 155 -14.17 2.12 8.93
C VAL A 155 -12.81 2.76 9.25
N ASP A 156 -12.18 2.37 10.35
CA ASP A 156 -10.81 2.78 10.71
C ASP A 156 -9.78 2.30 9.67
N ASP A 157 -9.94 1.09 9.15
CA ASP A 157 -9.09 0.53 8.11
C ASP A 157 -9.30 1.24 6.77
N MET A 158 -10.55 1.58 6.44
CA MET A 158 -10.86 2.42 5.28
C MET A 158 -10.18 3.80 5.35
N LEU A 159 -10.22 4.43 6.53
CA LEU A 159 -9.64 5.75 6.77
C LEU A 159 -8.11 5.71 6.69
N THR A 160 -7.48 4.78 7.41
CA THR A 160 -6.01 4.63 7.45
C THR A 160 -5.41 4.33 6.09
N ASN A 161 -6.02 3.42 5.33
CA ASN A 161 -5.62 3.13 3.96
C ASN A 161 -5.74 4.39 3.07
N THR A 162 -6.81 5.17 3.22
CA THR A 162 -6.97 6.43 2.48
C THR A 162 -5.90 7.46 2.87
N ILE A 163 -5.54 7.55 4.16
CA ILE A 163 -4.45 8.39 4.67
C ILE A 163 -3.11 7.94 4.08
N GLY A 164 -2.84 6.63 4.03
CA GLY A 164 -1.61 6.12 3.43
C GLY A 164 -1.48 6.48 1.94
N VAL A 165 -2.57 6.42 1.17
CA VAL A 165 -2.58 6.91 -0.22
C VAL A 165 -2.24 8.40 -0.28
N LEU A 166 -2.81 9.23 0.60
CA LEU A 166 -2.50 10.65 0.68
C LEU A 166 -1.01 10.88 1.01
N CYS A 167 -0.46 10.17 2.00
CA CYS A 167 0.95 10.22 2.36
C CYS A 167 1.85 9.86 1.17
N GLY A 168 1.50 8.81 0.40
CA GLY A 168 2.21 8.43 -0.82
C GLY A 168 2.17 9.51 -1.90
N CYS A 169 1.01 10.16 -2.10
CA CYS A 169 0.88 11.27 -3.04
C CYS A 169 1.75 12.47 -2.64
N ILE A 170 1.77 12.82 -1.34
CA ILE A 170 2.61 13.89 -0.80
C ILE A 170 4.09 13.56 -1.00
N LEU A 171 4.50 12.32 -0.73
CA LEU A 171 5.88 11.89 -0.92
C LEU A 171 6.31 11.99 -2.40
N LEU A 172 5.47 11.54 -3.33
CA LEU A 172 5.73 11.70 -4.75
C LEU A 172 5.86 13.18 -5.14
N TRP A 173 4.98 14.03 -4.64
CA TRP A 173 5.04 15.47 -4.89
C TRP A 173 6.35 16.09 -4.39
N LEU A 174 6.78 15.74 -3.18
CA LEU A 174 8.06 16.19 -2.62
C LEU A 174 9.26 15.74 -3.47
N ILE A 175 9.27 14.49 -3.91
CA ILE A 175 10.31 13.95 -4.81
C ILE A 175 10.35 14.75 -6.12
N GLU A 176 9.20 15.00 -6.74
CA GLU A 176 9.12 15.77 -7.97
C GLU A 176 9.57 17.23 -7.80
N LEU A 177 9.29 17.85 -6.65
CA LEU A 177 9.79 19.18 -6.32
C LEU A 177 11.31 19.21 -6.24
N ILE A 178 11.92 18.26 -5.53
CA ILE A 178 13.38 18.16 -5.38
C ILE A 178 14.04 17.97 -6.75
N ILE A 179 13.50 17.09 -7.59
CA ILE A 179 14.01 16.87 -8.95
C ILE A 179 13.90 18.14 -9.81
N LYS A 180 12.78 18.86 -9.72
CA LYS A 180 12.59 20.14 -10.45
C LYS A 180 13.57 21.21 -10.00
N GLN A 181 13.85 21.31 -8.70
CA GLN A 181 14.83 22.26 -8.17
C GLN A 181 16.25 21.94 -8.65
N ARG A 182 16.64 20.67 -8.67
CA ARG A 182 17.96 20.25 -9.18
C ARG A 182 18.17 20.51 -10.66
N ARG A 183 17.11 20.48 -11.48
CA ARG A 183 17.19 20.78 -12.92
C ARG A 183 17.24 22.28 -13.24
N LYS A 184 16.92 23.14 -12.27
CA LYS A 184 16.96 24.61 -12.41
C LYS A 184 18.29 25.21 -11.96
N LYS A 185 19.10 24.47 -11.22
CA LYS A 185 20.50 24.79 -10.94
C LYS A 185 21.37 24.22 -12.05
#